data_AF-A0AA51QV59-F1
#
_entry.id   AF-A0AA51QV59-F1
#
_cell.length_a   1.000
_cell.length_b   1.000
_cell.length_c   1.000
_cell.angle_alpha   90.00
_cell.angle_beta   90.00
_cell.angle_gamma   90.00
#
_symmetry.space_group_name_H-M   'P 1'
#
loop_
_entity.id
_entity.type
_entity.pdbx_description
1 polymer ?
#
loop_
_entity_poly.entity_id
_entity_poly.type
_entity_poly.pdbx_seq_one_letter_code
_entity_poly.pdbx_strand_id
1 'polypeptide(L)'
;MIRRYALELITLIAVLAFIGIFLLVSSGGAHEFSGSDDMGSQKIAELTGVSVDSVKPLIPQYILPSGEIEATLFALQAAFGGLVLGIVFGYWLGQRKPAQNF
;
A
#
# COMPACT_ATOMS: atom_id res chain seq x y z
N MET A 1 19.73 -23.70 9.51
CA MET A 1 19.51 -22.51 10.35
C MET A 1 18.60 -21.48 9.66
N ILE A 2 18.90 -21.08 8.42
CA ILE A 2 18.15 -20.06 7.64
C ILE A 2 16.65 -20.38 7.43
N ARG A 3 16.29 -21.64 7.17
CA ARG A 3 14.88 -22.05 6.96
C ARG A 3 13.95 -21.74 8.13
N ARG A 4 14.46 -21.68 9.37
CA ARG A 4 13.66 -21.38 10.57
C ARG A 4 13.22 -19.90 10.62
N TYR A 5 14.02 -19.02 10.01
CA TYR A 5 13.80 -17.57 9.99
C TYR A 5 13.45 -17.06 8.59
N ALA A 6 13.09 -17.95 7.66
CA ALA A 6 12.83 -17.60 6.27
C ALA A 6 11.77 -16.51 6.14
N LEU A 7 10.67 -16.59 6.91
CA LEU A 7 9.61 -15.58 6.91
C LEU A 7 10.10 -14.24 7.47
N GLU A 8 10.91 -14.24 8.52
CA GLU A 8 11.46 -13.02 9.11
C GLU A 8 12.43 -12.33 8.15
N LEU A 9 13.26 -13.12 7.46
CA LEU A 9 14.18 -12.62 6.45
C LEU A 9 13.42 -12.02 5.26
N ILE A 10 12.37 -12.69 4.78
CA ILE A 10 11.51 -12.17 3.69
C ILE A 10 10.86 -10.85 4.11
N THR A 11 10.29 -10.79 5.32
CA THR A 11 9.69 -9.55 5.85
C THR A 11 10.72 -8.42 5.95
N LEU A 12 11.91 -8.70 6.48
CA LEU A 12 12.99 -7.71 6.56
C LEU A 12 13.39 -7.20 5.17
N ILE A 13 13.59 -8.09 4.21
CA ILE A 13 13.92 -7.73 2.83
C ILE A 13 12.81 -6.88 2.21
N ALA A 14 11.54 -7.25 2.40
CA ALA A 14 10.39 -6.49 1.89
C ALA A 14 10.33 -5.07 2.50
N VAL A 15 10.56 -4.94 3.81
CA VAL A 15 10.60 -3.63 4.49
C VAL A 15 11.76 -2.78 3.97
N LEU A 16 12.96 -3.35 3.85
CA LEU A 16 14.13 -2.62 3.33
C LEU A 16 13.95 -2.21 1.87
N ALA A 17 13.37 -3.07 1.04
CA ALA A 17 13.05 -2.76 -0.35
C ALA A 17 12.02 -1.62 -0.43
N PHE A 18 10.96 -1.68 0.40
CA PHE A 18 9.97 -0.61 0.50
C PHE A 18 10.61 0.72 0.90
N ILE A 19 11.46 0.74 1.95
CA ILE A 19 12.16 1.96 2.39
C ILE A 19 13.05 2.51 1.28
N GLY A 20 13.81 1.65 0.58
CA GLY A 20 14.68 2.07 -0.52
C GLY A 20 13.91 2.68 -1.68
N ILE A 21 12.81 2.05 -2.10
CA ILE A 21 11.92 2.57 -3.14
C ILE A 21 11.27 3.88 -2.68
N PHE A 22 10.78 3.94 -1.45
CA PHE A 22 10.14 5.12 -0.88
C PHE A 22 11.08 6.32 -0.86
N LEU A 23 12.33 6.14 -0.44
CA LEU A 23 13.33 7.22 -0.42
C LEU A 23 13.71 7.67 -1.84
N LEU A 24 13.87 6.73 -2.77
CA LEU A 24 14.15 7.04 -4.17
C LEU A 24 13.02 7.87 -4.78
N VAL A 25 11.78 7.44 -4.61
CA VAL A 25 10.58 8.12 -5.15
C VAL A 25 10.38 9.47 -4.47
N SER A 26 10.55 9.57 -3.14
CA SER A 26 10.29 10.80 -2.38
C SER A 26 11.37 11.86 -2.51
N SER A 27 12.55 11.52 -3.05
CA SER A 27 13.67 12.47 -3.19
C SER A 27 13.55 13.45 -4.35
N GLY A 28 12.49 13.42 -5.17
CA GLY A 28 12.42 14.20 -6.40
C GLY A 28 11.04 14.79 -6.74
N GLY A 29 10.82 16.06 -6.43
CA GLY A 29 9.71 16.88 -6.99
C GLY A 29 8.56 17.16 -6.03
N ALA A 30 7.52 17.83 -6.54
CA ALA A 30 6.26 18.04 -5.84
C ALA A 30 5.42 16.75 -5.95
N HIS A 31 5.39 15.96 -4.89
CA HIS A 31 4.63 14.72 -4.85
C HIS A 31 3.23 15.00 -4.32
N GLU A 32 2.32 15.35 -5.22
CA GLU A 32 0.90 15.20 -4.91
C GLU A 32 0.59 13.70 -4.83
N PHE A 33 -0.11 13.31 -3.76
CA PHE A 33 -0.62 11.96 -3.63
C PHE A 33 -1.73 11.77 -4.67
N SER A 34 -1.36 11.20 -5.82
CA SER A 34 -2.26 10.94 -6.93
C SER A 34 -2.70 9.47 -6.90
N GLY A 35 -4.00 9.23 -7.08
CA GLY A 35 -4.57 7.89 -7.00
C GLY A 35 -4.05 6.97 -8.11
N SER A 36 -4.24 5.65 -7.95
CA SER A 36 -3.93 4.69 -9.03
C SER A 36 -4.65 5.01 -10.34
N ASP A 37 -5.85 5.57 -10.22
CA ASP A 37 -6.74 5.85 -11.35
C ASP A 37 -6.23 7.05 -12.17
N ASP A 38 -5.69 8.06 -11.49
CA ASP A 38 -5.02 9.20 -12.13
C ASP A 38 -3.74 8.77 -12.85
N MET A 39 -2.89 7.98 -12.16
CA MET A 39 -1.66 7.46 -12.75
C MET A 39 -1.93 6.57 -13.97
N GLY A 40 -2.97 5.74 -13.90
CA GLY A 40 -3.42 4.91 -15.01
C GLY A 40 -3.93 5.76 -16.18
N SER A 41 -4.73 6.78 -15.90
CA SER A 41 -5.28 7.68 -16.92
C SER A 41 -4.18 8.49 -17.62
N GLN A 42 -3.17 8.96 -16.88
CA GLN A 42 -1.99 9.63 -17.45
C GLN A 42 -1.21 8.71 -18.38
N LYS A 43 -0.99 7.45 -18.00
CA LYS A 43 -0.31 6.49 -18.87
C LYS A 43 -1.10 6.13 -20.12
N ILE A 44 -2.41 5.99 -20.01
CA ILE A 44 -3.27 5.76 -21.18
C ILE A 44 -3.23 6.98 -22.11
N ALA A 45 -3.30 8.19 -21.57
CA ALA A 45 -3.18 9.42 -22.34
C ALA A 45 -1.84 9.51 -23.09
N GLU A 46 -0.73 9.20 -22.42
CA GLU A 46 0.63 9.17 -23.00
C GLU A 46 0.73 8.16 -24.15
N LEU A 47 0.19 6.94 -23.97
CA LEU A 47 0.26 5.88 -24.98
C LEU A 47 -0.65 6.10 -26.18
N THR A 48 -1.80 6.74 -25.96
CA THR A 48 -2.88 6.83 -26.97
C THR A 48 -2.97 8.22 -27.61
N GLY A 49 -2.27 9.22 -27.06
CA GLY A 49 -2.28 10.60 -27.55
C GLY A 49 -3.59 11.37 -27.30
N VAL A 50 -4.50 10.82 -26.50
CA VAL A 50 -5.74 11.46 -26.07
C VAL A 50 -5.53 12.23 -24.77
N SER A 51 -6.33 13.27 -24.53
CA SER A 51 -6.26 14.00 -23.25
C SER A 51 -6.63 13.09 -22.08
N VAL A 52 -6.03 13.35 -20.91
CA VAL A 52 -6.31 12.61 -19.67
C VAL A 52 -7.81 12.66 -19.33
N ASP A 53 -8.46 13.82 -19.55
CA ASP A 53 -9.89 14.02 -19.33
C ASP A 53 -10.78 13.15 -20.24
N SER A 54 -10.23 12.66 -21.36
CA SER A 54 -10.94 11.78 -22.29
C SER A 54 -10.82 10.31 -21.92
N VAL A 55 -9.92 9.96 -20.99
CA VAL A 55 -9.73 8.59 -20.53
C VAL A 55 -10.85 8.23 -19.56
N LYS A 56 -11.79 7.41 -20.03
CA LYS A 56 -12.87 6.91 -19.19
C LYS A 56 -12.50 5.55 -18.60
N PRO A 57 -12.81 5.30 -17.32
CA PRO A 57 -12.67 3.99 -16.73
C PRO A 57 -13.60 2.98 -17.44
N LEU A 58 -13.15 1.73 -17.53
CA LEU A 58 -13.89 0.64 -18.19
C LEU A 58 -15.20 0.30 -17.46
N ILE A 59 -15.26 0.58 -16.15
CA ILE A 59 -16.40 0.35 -15.27
C ILE A 59 -16.85 1.72 -14.76
N PRO A 60 -18.16 2.02 -14.74
CA PRO A 60 -18.68 3.24 -14.13
C PRO A 60 -18.24 3.31 -12.66
N GLN A 61 -17.38 4.28 -12.35
CA GLN A 61 -16.93 4.53 -10.98
C GLN A 61 -17.88 5.51 -10.31
N TYR A 62 -18.20 5.22 -9.04
CA TYR A 62 -18.88 6.19 -8.20
C TYR A 62 -17.87 7.27 -7.78
N ILE A 63 -18.05 8.48 -8.31
CA ILE A 63 -17.22 9.63 -7.97
C ILE A 63 -17.77 10.23 -6.69
N LEU A 64 -16.94 10.32 -5.64
CA LEU A 64 -17.37 10.91 -4.39
C LEU A 64 -17.60 12.42 -4.56
N PRO A 65 -18.63 12.98 -3.92
CA PRO A 65 -18.97 14.40 -4.06
C PRO A 65 -17.95 15.35 -3.42
N SER A 66 -17.01 14.85 -2.61
CA SER A 66 -15.92 15.62 -2.00
C SER A 66 -14.68 14.75 -1.80
N GLY A 67 -13.51 15.31 -2.13
CA GLY A 67 -12.21 14.66 -1.91
C GLY A 67 -11.89 14.43 -0.43
N GLU A 68 -12.48 15.20 0.49
CA GLU A 68 -12.32 14.97 1.93
C GLU A 68 -12.96 13.66 2.38
N ILE A 69 -14.12 13.31 1.80
CA ILE A 69 -14.82 12.06 2.10
C ILE A 69 -14.03 10.88 1.52
N GLU A 70 -13.48 11.03 0.32
CA GLU A 70 -12.61 10.03 -0.32
C GLU A 70 -11.36 9.74 0.54
N ALA A 71 -10.65 10.79 0.95
CA ALA A 71 -9.49 10.68 1.82
C ALA A 71 -9.86 10.02 3.17
N THR A 72 -11.03 10.34 3.73
CA THR A 72 -11.51 9.74 4.98
C THR A 72 -11.80 8.25 4.83
N LEU A 73 -12.44 7.83 3.74
CA LEU A 73 -12.66 6.40 3.46
C LEU A 73 -11.35 5.65 3.24
N PHE A 74 -10.37 6.28 2.57
CA PHE A 74 -9.03 5.72 2.40
C PHE A 74 -8.31 5.56 3.75
N ALA A 75 -8.35 6.60 4.59
CA ALA A 75 -7.75 6.56 5.92
C ALA A 75 -8.39 5.48 6.82
N LEU A 76 -9.71 5.31 6.73
CA LEU A 76 -10.43 4.26 7.46
C LEU A 76 -10.00 2.86 7.00
N GLN A 77 -9.88 2.63 5.69
CA GLN A 77 -9.39 1.36 5.13
C GLN A 77 -7.96 1.07 5.59
N ALA A 78 -7.08 2.08 5.55
CA ALA A 78 -5.71 1.96 6.03
C ALA A 78 -5.64 1.62 7.53
N ALA A 79 -6.45 2.29 8.36
CA ALA A 79 -6.53 2.01 9.80
C ALA A 79 -7.00 0.58 10.09
N PHE A 80 -8.03 0.12 9.37
CA PHE A 80 -8.54 -1.25 9.49
C PHE A 80 -7.48 -2.28 9.06
N GLY A 81 -6.80 -2.05 7.93
CA GLY A 81 -5.69 -2.90 7.48
C GLY A 81 -4.56 -2.98 8.51
N GLY A 82 -4.19 -1.83 9.10
CA GLY A 82 -3.19 -1.75 10.18
C GLY A 82 -3.60 -2.54 11.42
N LEU A 83 -4.88 -2.48 11.83
CA LEU A 83 -5.42 -3.26 12.94
C LEU A 83 -5.27 -4.77 12.68
N VAL A 84 -5.69 -5.24 11.51
CA VAL A 84 -5.61 -6.67 11.14
C VAL A 84 -4.16 -7.14 11.17
N LEU A 85 -3.24 -6.39 10.55
CA LEU A 85 -1.81 -6.73 10.57
C LEU A 85 -1.24 -6.75 11.99
N GLY A 86 -1.61 -5.77 12.83
CA GLY A 86 -1.19 -5.70 14.23
C GLY A 86 -1.63 -6.93 15.02
N ILE A 87 -2.87 -7.40 14.82
CA ILE A 87 -3.38 -8.61 15.47
C ILE A 87 -2.60 -9.85 15.00
N VAL A 88 -2.35 -10.00 13.70
CA VAL A 88 -1.62 -11.15 13.14
C VAL A 88 -0.19 -11.21 13.70
N PHE A 89 0.54 -10.10 13.67
CA PHE A 89 1.89 -10.04 14.21
C PHE A 89 1.91 -10.25 15.73
N GLY A 90 0.94 -9.68 16.45
CA GLY A 90 0.78 -9.88 17.89
C GLY A 90 0.52 -11.34 18.25
N TYR A 91 -0.35 -12.02 17.50
CA TYR A 91 -0.63 -13.44 17.67
C TYR A 91 0.60 -14.32 17.42
N TRP A 92 1.35 -14.06 16.33
CA TRP A 92 2.58 -14.80 16.04
C TRP A 92 3.67 -14.57 17.08
N LEU A 93 3.77 -13.36 17.64
CA LEU A 93 4.69 -13.08 18.74
C LEU A 93 4.27 -13.83 20.02
N GLY A 94 2.96 -13.84 20.32
CA GLY A 94 2.40 -14.54 21.48
C GLY A 94 2.60 -16.06 21.45
N GLN A 95 2.65 -16.68 20.26
CA GLN A 95 2.93 -18.11 20.10
C GLN A 95 4.38 -18.50 20.37
N ARG A 96 5.31 -17.55 20.50
CA ARG A 96 6.74 -17.84 20.78
C ARG A 96 7.05 -18.09 22.25
N LYS A 97 6.04 -18.27 23.12
CA LYS A 97 6.27 -18.70 24.49
C LYS A 97 6.96 -20.08 24.48
N PRO A 98 8.17 -20.23 25.04
CA PRO A 98 8.76 -21.55 25.20
C PRO A 98 7.83 -22.37 26.09
N ALA A 99 7.65 -23.65 25.75
CA ALA A 99 7.03 -24.61 26.66
C ALA A 99 7.73 -24.46 28.01
N GLN A 100 7.02 -23.95 29.02
CA GLN A 100 7.45 -24.07 30.39
C GLN A 100 7.34 -25.56 30.70
N ASN A 101 8.46 -26.26 30.51
CA ASN A 101 8.65 -27.60 31.04
C ASN A 101 8.63 -27.45 32.57
N PHE A 102 7.48 -27.79 33.17
CA PHE A 102 7.39 -28.10 34.59
C PHE A 102 8.01 -29.48 34.85
#